data_AF-A0A1I4EST3-F1
#
_entry.id   AF-A0A1I4EST3-F1
#
_cell.length_a   1.000
_cell.length_b   1.000
_cell.length_c   1.000
_cell.angle_alpha   90.00
_cell.angle_beta   90.00
_cell.angle_gamma   90.00
#
_symmetry.space_group_name_H-M   'P 1'
#
loop_
_entity.id
_entity.type
_entity.pdbx_description
1 polymer ?
#
loop_
_entity_poly.entity_id
_entity_poly.type
_entity_poly.pdbx_seq_one_letter_code
_entity_poly.pdbx_strand_id
1 'polypeptide(L)'
;MFALPDSTLITGAVTNENGEFLLDPNRDNDKKMFIQLSFIGYTTRIVEARSDQTIILEDDALLLGEVVVKGYLPKIRLRNDALVTTVQNSVLSKAGTGNDVLKRLPLLTGENGNFSVFGKGGATIFINNREMRNPSELDNLNSSDIKEVEIITNPGARYDASVKAVIRITTVRKVGDGFSFDVRSSYWQSQNTDLRDQINMNYRSTSSTVMTAEKLN
;
A
#
# COMPACT_ATOMS: atom_id res chain seq x y z
N MET A 1 7.74 -51.96 19.95
CA MET A 1 6.95 -50.76 19.62
C MET A 1 6.00 -50.57 20.80
N PHE A 2 6.35 -49.72 21.76
CA PHE A 2 5.54 -49.50 22.97
C PHE A 2 5.06 -48.05 22.95
N ALA A 3 3.82 -47.83 22.54
CA ALA A 3 3.13 -46.57 22.79
C ALA A 3 2.69 -46.60 24.26
N LEU A 4 3.14 -45.61 25.03
CA LEU A 4 2.65 -45.37 26.39
C LEU A 4 1.14 -45.05 26.32
N PRO A 5 0.33 -45.45 27.32
CA PRO A 5 -1.10 -45.20 27.31
C PRO A 5 -1.38 -43.68 27.30
N ASP A 6 -2.20 -43.23 26.35
CA ASP A 6 -2.64 -41.85 26.22
C ASP A 6 -3.32 -41.38 27.52
N SER A 7 -2.86 -40.25 28.06
CA SER A 7 -3.45 -39.61 29.23
C SER A 7 -4.95 -39.40 29.01
N THR A 8 -5.79 -40.08 29.81
CA THR A 8 -7.25 -39.96 29.71
C THR A 8 -7.72 -38.77 30.53
N LEU A 9 -8.55 -37.89 29.95
CA LEU A 9 -9.17 -36.79 30.68
C LEU A 9 -10.17 -37.34 31.70
N ILE A 10 -9.92 -37.07 32.99
CA ILE A 10 -10.77 -37.57 34.08
C ILE A 10 -11.89 -36.57 34.40
N THR A 11 -11.55 -35.29 34.56
CA THR A 11 -12.50 -34.23 34.91
C THR A 11 -11.89 -32.84 34.60
N GLY A 12 -12.72 -31.80 34.59
CA GLY A 12 -12.31 -30.42 34.39
C GLY A 12 -13.17 -29.45 35.20
N ALA A 13 -12.57 -28.34 35.63
CA ALA A 13 -13.25 -27.27 36.35
C ALA A 13 -12.72 -25.92 35.86
N VAL A 14 -13.54 -24.89 36.03
CA VAL A 14 -13.14 -23.50 35.78
C VAL A 14 -12.87 -22.81 37.12
N THR A 15 -11.89 -21.93 37.11
CA THR A 15 -11.50 -21.13 38.27
C THR A 15 -12.49 -19.98 38.48
N ASN A 16 -12.79 -19.61 39.73
CA ASN A 16 -13.59 -18.43 40.06
C ASN A 16 -12.77 -17.12 39.93
N GLU A 17 -13.42 -15.97 40.13
CA GLU A 17 -12.79 -14.63 40.07
C GLU A 17 -11.65 -14.46 41.09
N ASN A 18 -11.62 -15.27 42.15
CA ASN A 18 -10.60 -15.25 43.21
C ASN A 18 -9.45 -16.25 42.98
N GLY A 19 -9.44 -16.99 41.86
CA GLY A 19 -8.37 -17.95 41.56
C GLY A 19 -8.57 -19.34 42.18
N GLU A 20 -9.73 -19.62 42.78
CA GLU A 20 -10.04 -20.90 43.41
C GLU A 20 -10.73 -21.85 42.42
N PHE A 21 -10.35 -23.12 42.44
CA PHE A 21 -10.96 -24.18 41.63
C PHE A 21 -11.26 -25.40 42.50
N LEU A 22 -12.38 -26.07 42.23
CA LEU A 22 -12.74 -27.33 42.89
C LEU A 22 -12.76 -28.43 41.83
N LEU A 23 -11.88 -29.41 42.00
CA LEU A 23 -11.86 -30.64 41.19
C LEU A 23 -12.25 -31.79 42.12
N ASP A 24 -13.33 -32.50 41.79
CA ASP A 24 -13.73 -33.73 42.46
C ASP A 24 -13.32 -34.93 41.60
N PRO A 25 -12.13 -35.52 41.83
CA PRO A 25 -11.71 -36.71 41.11
C PRO A 25 -12.51 -37.90 41.64
N ASN A 26 -13.31 -38.54 40.79
CA ASN A 26 -13.97 -39.80 41.13
C ASN A 26 -12.94 -40.79 41.70
N ARG A 27 -13.23 -41.28 42.92
CA ARG A 27 -12.34 -42.03 43.81
C ARG A 27 -11.97 -43.42 43.26
N ASP A 28 -11.05 -43.46 42.29
CA ASP A 28 -10.36 -44.70 41.92
C ASP A 28 -8.86 -44.55 42.24
N ASN A 29 -8.45 -45.24 43.29
CA ASN A 29 -7.54 -44.71 44.31
C ASN A 29 -6.07 -45.12 44.13
N ASP A 30 -5.54 -45.19 42.89
CA ASP A 30 -4.15 -45.64 42.67
C ASP A 30 -3.46 -45.15 41.38
N LYS A 31 -4.00 -44.12 40.70
CA LYS A 31 -3.40 -43.58 39.47
C LYS A 31 -2.79 -42.20 39.72
N LYS A 32 -1.57 -41.98 39.22
CA LYS A 32 -0.96 -40.64 39.20
C LYS A 32 -1.80 -39.72 38.33
N MET A 33 -2.38 -38.70 38.93
CA MET A 33 -3.21 -37.72 38.24
C MET A 33 -2.38 -36.46 37.96
N PHE A 34 -2.61 -35.87 36.79
CA PHE A 34 -2.02 -34.59 36.41
C PHE A 34 -3.13 -33.57 36.17
N ILE A 35 -2.90 -32.35 36.63
CA ILE A 35 -3.75 -31.19 36.39
C ILE A 35 -3.09 -30.35 35.32
N GLN A 36 -3.80 -30.08 34.23
CA GLN A 36 -3.40 -29.14 33.20
C GLN A 36 -4.16 -27.82 33.39
N LEU A 37 -3.43 -26.72 33.53
CA LEU A 37 -3.99 -25.38 33.66
C LEU A 37 -3.60 -24.56 32.43
N SER A 38 -4.60 -23.97 31.79
CA SER A 38 -4.42 -23.04 30.68
C SER A 38 -5.24 -21.78 30.95
N PHE A 39 -4.61 -20.62 30.78
CA PHE A 39 -5.27 -19.32 30.85
C PHE A 39 -4.71 -18.42 29.74
N ILE A 40 -5.55 -17.53 29.22
CA ILE A 40 -5.15 -16.63 28.13
C ILE A 40 -4.05 -15.70 28.64
N GLY A 41 -2.93 -15.64 27.92
CA GLY A 41 -1.76 -14.83 28.30
C GLY A 41 -0.80 -15.51 29.28
N TYR A 42 -0.99 -16.81 29.58
CA TYR A 42 -0.12 -17.59 30.46
C TYR A 42 0.29 -18.91 29.80
N THR A 43 1.48 -19.39 30.15
CA THR A 43 1.98 -20.67 29.62
C THR A 43 1.20 -21.82 30.25
N THR A 44 0.73 -22.77 29.42
CA THR A 44 0.02 -23.96 29.91
C THR A 44 0.95 -24.78 30.80
N ARG A 45 0.53 -25.05 32.03
CA ARG A 45 1.33 -25.79 33.03
C ARG A 45 0.63 -27.10 33.40
N ILE A 46 1.42 -28.17 33.43
CA ILE A 46 0.97 -29.49 33.89
C ILE A 46 1.67 -29.80 35.21
N VAL A 47 0.90 -30.09 36.26
CA VAL A 47 1.41 -30.45 37.58
C VAL A 47 0.74 -31.73 38.09
N GLU A 48 1.40 -32.46 38.98
CA GLU A 48 0.79 -33.61 39.67
C GLU A 48 -0.38 -33.14 40.57
N ALA A 49 -1.48 -33.88 40.62
CA ALA A 49 -2.63 -33.51 41.44
C ALA A 49 -2.34 -33.79 42.92
N ARG A 50 -2.40 -32.75 43.75
CA ARG A 50 -2.27 -32.83 45.22
C ARG A 50 -3.39 -32.02 45.87
N SER A 51 -3.85 -32.46 47.03
CA SER A 51 -4.80 -31.68 47.85
C SER A 51 -4.16 -30.37 48.30
N ASP A 52 -4.90 -29.26 48.23
CA ASP A 52 -4.52 -27.92 48.70
C ASP A 52 -3.23 -27.34 48.10
N GLN A 53 -2.97 -27.57 46.80
CA GLN A 53 -1.81 -27.01 46.12
C GLN A 53 -2.08 -25.64 45.47
N THR A 54 -1.18 -24.69 45.70
CA THR A 54 -1.16 -23.41 44.97
C THR A 54 -0.31 -23.54 43.72
N ILE A 55 -0.87 -23.23 42.55
CA ILE A 55 -0.18 -23.30 41.26
C ILE A 55 -0.06 -21.89 40.71
N ILE A 56 1.17 -21.43 40.53
CA ILE A 56 1.47 -20.13 39.92
C ILE A 56 1.73 -20.35 38.44
N LEU A 57 0.98 -19.66 37.58
CA LEU A 57 1.22 -19.65 36.14
C LEU A 57 2.21 -18.54 35.79
N GLU A 58 3.07 -18.81 34.81
CA GLU A 58 4.01 -17.82 34.28
C GLU A 58 3.37 -17.10 33.10
N ASP A 59 3.51 -15.77 33.07
CA ASP A 59 3.01 -14.92 31.98
C ASP A 59 3.64 -15.38 30.65
N ASP A 60 2.79 -15.67 29.66
CA ASP A 60 3.23 -15.95 28.31
C ASP A 60 3.50 -14.60 27.62
N ALA A 61 4.72 -14.09 27.81
CA ALA A 61 5.18 -12.82 27.26
C ALA A 61 5.23 -12.77 25.70
N LEU A 62 4.77 -13.83 25.01
CA LEU A 62 4.67 -13.92 23.56
C LEU A 62 3.34 -13.44 22.97
N LEU A 63 2.44 -12.87 23.76
CA LEU A 63 1.21 -12.25 23.28
C LEU A 63 1.32 -10.72 23.23
N LEU A 64 2.08 -10.21 22.25
CA LEU A 64 1.88 -8.90 21.59
C LEU A 64 2.81 -8.83 20.36
N GLY A 65 2.68 -9.82 19.47
CA GLY A 65 3.08 -9.63 18.09
C GLY A 65 2.15 -8.56 17.51
N GLU A 66 2.58 -7.30 17.57
CA GLU A 66 1.95 -6.15 16.96
C GLU A 66 1.39 -6.56 15.58
N VAL A 67 0.06 -6.56 15.45
CA VAL A 67 -0.57 -6.76 14.15
C VAL A 67 -0.26 -5.50 13.36
N VAL A 68 0.87 -5.52 12.64
CA VAL A 68 1.21 -4.48 11.68
C VAL A 68 0.22 -4.60 10.53
N VAL A 69 -0.90 -3.88 10.62
CA VAL A 69 -1.85 -3.72 9.52
C VAL A 69 -1.13 -2.95 8.42
N LYS A 70 -0.45 -3.69 7.53
CA LYS A 70 0.08 -3.16 6.27
C LYS A 70 -1.09 -2.84 5.35
N GLY A 71 -1.66 -1.65 5.50
CA GLY A 71 -2.70 -1.14 4.61
C GLY A 71 -2.12 -0.94 3.21
N TYR A 72 -2.22 -1.94 2.34
CA TYR A 72 -1.93 -1.77 0.92
C TYR A 72 -3.01 -0.85 0.35
N LEU A 73 -2.64 0.38 -0.03
CA LEU A 73 -3.55 1.24 -0.76
C LEU A 73 -3.97 0.53 -2.06
N PRO A 74 -5.28 0.28 -2.31
CA PRO A 74 -5.74 -0.21 -3.61
C PRO A 74 -5.22 0.69 -4.73
N LYS A 75 -4.56 0.06 -5.71
CA LYS A 75 -3.82 0.70 -6.80
C LYS A 75 -4.73 1.42 -7.80
N ILE A 76 -6.01 1.04 -7.86
CA ILE A 76 -7.05 1.66 -8.68
C ILE A 76 -8.28 1.90 -7.79
N ARG A 77 -8.83 3.11 -7.83
CA ARG A 77 -10.02 3.51 -7.05
C ARG A 77 -10.91 4.43 -7.88
N LEU A 78 -12.20 4.41 -7.61
CA LEU A 78 -13.12 5.43 -8.13
C LEU A 78 -13.26 6.54 -7.09
N ARG A 79 -13.03 7.79 -7.48
CA ARG A 79 -13.22 8.98 -6.63
C ARG A 79 -13.92 10.05 -7.45
N ASN A 80 -15.08 10.51 -7.01
CA ASN A 80 -15.82 11.62 -7.64
C ASN A 80 -15.98 11.44 -9.17
N ASP A 81 -16.43 10.26 -9.61
CA ASP A 81 -16.56 9.87 -11.03
C ASP A 81 -15.26 9.88 -11.86
N ALA A 82 -14.12 9.90 -11.18
CA ALA A 82 -12.80 9.74 -11.76
C ALA A 82 -12.17 8.40 -11.37
N LEU A 83 -11.60 7.69 -12.34
CA LEU A 83 -10.78 6.52 -12.08
C LEU A 83 -9.37 6.98 -11.70
N VAL A 84 -8.99 6.79 -10.44
CA VAL A 84 -7.68 7.17 -9.91
C VAL A 84 -6.80 5.95 -9.83
N THR A 85 -5.67 5.98 -10.53
CA THR A 85 -4.64 4.96 -10.48
C THR A 85 -3.38 5.51 -9.82
N THR A 86 -2.97 4.92 -8.70
CA THR A 86 -1.71 5.26 -8.05
C THR A 86 -0.56 4.63 -8.84
N VAL A 87 0.36 5.48 -9.30
CA VAL A 87 1.55 5.05 -10.08
C VAL A 87 2.73 4.83 -9.15
N GLN A 88 2.89 5.68 -8.13
CA GLN A 88 3.96 5.57 -7.14
C GLN A 88 3.92 4.19 -6.45
N ASN A 89 5.09 3.59 -6.24
CA ASN A 89 5.25 2.27 -5.60
C ASN A 89 4.48 1.13 -6.31
N SER A 90 4.25 1.26 -7.62
CA SER A 90 3.59 0.24 -8.43
C SER A 90 4.47 -0.22 -9.61
N VAL A 91 4.03 -1.24 -10.34
CA VAL A 91 4.71 -1.67 -11.58
C VAL A 91 4.70 -0.57 -12.64
N LEU A 92 3.74 0.36 -12.56
CA LEU A 92 3.65 1.50 -13.48
C LEU A 92 4.78 2.50 -13.27
N SER A 93 5.36 2.63 -12.06
CA SER A 93 6.51 3.53 -11.84
C SER A 93 7.80 3.04 -12.49
N LYS A 94 7.79 1.83 -13.07
CA LYS A 94 8.89 1.24 -13.85
C LYS A 94 8.56 1.13 -15.34
N ALA A 95 7.49 1.79 -15.79
CA ALA A 95 7.05 1.72 -17.18
C ALA A 95 7.99 2.46 -18.14
N GLY A 96 8.73 3.45 -17.65
CA GLY A 96 9.60 4.30 -18.45
C GLY A 96 9.05 5.72 -18.49
N THR A 97 8.28 6.06 -19.53
CA THR A 97 7.72 7.41 -19.76
C THR A 97 6.29 7.54 -19.23
N GLY A 98 5.77 8.77 -19.18
CA GLY A 98 4.35 9.03 -18.95
C GLY A 98 3.47 8.41 -20.04
N ASN A 99 3.93 8.41 -21.30
CA ASN A 99 3.24 7.71 -22.39
C ASN A 99 3.09 6.20 -22.10
N ASP A 100 4.16 5.56 -21.62
CA ASP A 100 4.14 4.13 -21.28
C ASP A 100 3.22 3.82 -20.10
N VAL A 101 3.13 4.74 -19.13
CA VAL A 101 2.18 4.64 -18.02
C VAL A 101 0.75 4.67 -18.55
N LEU A 102 0.41 5.68 -19.36
CA LEU A 102 -0.95 5.87 -19.87
C LEU A 102 -1.40 4.70 -20.76
N LYS A 103 -0.50 4.13 -21.57
CA LYS A 103 -0.77 2.92 -22.39
C LYS A 103 -1.14 1.68 -21.57
N ARG A 104 -0.70 1.60 -20.32
CA ARG A 104 -0.97 0.48 -19.40
C ARG A 104 -2.21 0.69 -18.54
N LEU A 105 -2.84 1.86 -18.61
CA LEU A 105 -4.05 2.14 -17.85
C LEU A 105 -5.29 1.57 -18.55
N PRO A 106 -6.23 0.98 -17.80
CA PRO A 106 -7.51 0.60 -18.38
C PRO A 106 -8.28 1.84 -18.86
N LEU A 107 -9.20 1.65 -19.81
CA LEU A 107 -10.04 2.69 -20.42
C LEU A 107 -9.30 3.70 -21.30
N LEU A 108 -7.97 3.70 -21.33
CA LEU A 108 -7.19 4.56 -22.22
C LEU A 108 -6.73 3.80 -23.45
N THR A 109 -6.87 4.46 -24.60
CA THR A 109 -6.33 3.98 -25.87
C THR A 109 -5.67 5.15 -26.57
N GLY A 110 -4.46 4.94 -27.08
CA GLY A 110 -3.72 6.01 -27.73
C GLY A 110 -2.22 5.83 -27.63
N GLU A 111 -1.51 6.77 -28.22
CA GLU A 111 -0.05 6.77 -28.30
C GLU A 111 0.47 8.17 -28.61
N ASN A 112 1.74 8.43 -28.24
CA ASN A 112 2.46 9.66 -28.55
C ASN A 112 1.67 10.92 -28.17
N GLY A 113 1.19 10.97 -26.92
CA GLY A 113 0.43 12.09 -26.36
C GLY A 113 -0.99 12.28 -26.87
N ASN A 114 -1.48 11.44 -27.78
CA ASN A 114 -2.88 11.45 -28.21
C ASN A 114 -3.60 10.27 -27.57
N PHE A 115 -4.38 10.53 -26.52
CA PHE A 115 -5.14 9.51 -25.81
C PHE A 115 -6.64 9.79 -25.88
N SER A 116 -7.40 8.70 -25.99
CA SER A 116 -8.85 8.69 -25.92
C SER A 116 -9.30 7.83 -24.74
N VAL A 117 -10.43 8.20 -24.15
CA VAL A 117 -11.10 7.44 -23.10
C VAL A 117 -12.23 6.64 -23.74
N PHE A 118 -12.28 5.35 -23.43
CA PHE A 118 -13.28 4.42 -23.93
C PHE A 118 -14.70 4.96 -23.70
N GLY A 119 -15.51 5.03 -24.77
CA GLY A 119 -16.88 5.54 -24.73
C GLY A 119 -17.04 7.06 -24.60
N LYS A 120 -15.95 7.84 -24.51
CA LYS A 120 -15.97 9.31 -24.41
C LYS A 120 -15.25 10.02 -25.56
N GLY A 121 -14.24 9.36 -26.17
CA GLY A 121 -13.45 9.91 -27.27
C GLY A 121 -12.17 10.58 -26.78
N GLY A 122 -11.62 11.50 -27.59
CA GLY A 122 -10.37 12.20 -27.30
C GLY A 122 -10.39 12.90 -25.94
N ALA A 123 -9.33 12.72 -25.16
CA ALA A 123 -9.19 13.28 -23.83
C ALA A 123 -8.11 14.36 -23.80
N THR A 124 -8.37 15.42 -23.03
CA THR A 124 -7.39 16.48 -22.77
C THR A 124 -6.52 16.10 -21.57
N ILE A 125 -5.21 16.24 -21.71
CA ILE A 125 -4.24 15.81 -20.70
C ILE A 125 -3.76 17.02 -19.89
N PHE A 126 -3.79 16.90 -18.56
CA PHE A 126 -3.30 17.91 -17.63
C PHE A 126 -2.17 17.33 -16.79
N ILE A 127 -1.05 18.04 -16.69
CA ILE A 127 0.09 17.70 -15.83
C ILE A 127 0.18 18.79 -14.75
N ASN A 128 0.02 18.42 -13.47
CA ASN A 128 0.02 19.36 -12.34
C ASN A 128 -0.94 20.56 -12.56
N ASN A 129 -2.18 20.27 -12.95
CA ASN A 129 -3.24 21.26 -13.22
C ASN A 129 -2.98 22.18 -14.42
N ARG A 130 -1.89 22.00 -15.17
CA ARG A 130 -1.64 22.69 -16.43
C ARG A 130 -1.98 21.78 -17.61
N GLU A 131 -2.68 22.31 -18.59
CA GLU A 131 -2.92 21.60 -19.85
C GLU A 131 -1.58 21.32 -20.57
N MET A 132 -1.44 20.09 -21.04
CA MET A 132 -0.30 19.65 -21.83
C MET A 132 -0.28 20.43 -23.14
N ARG A 133 0.85 21.06 -23.46
CA ARG A 133 1.03 21.84 -24.69
C ARG A 133 1.56 20.98 -25.82
N ASN A 134 2.51 20.09 -25.51
CA ASN A 134 3.19 19.26 -26.48
C ASN A 134 3.18 17.77 -26.06
N PRO A 135 2.98 16.84 -27.00
CA PRO A 135 3.07 15.39 -26.71
C PRO A 135 4.37 14.94 -26.05
N SER A 136 5.50 15.58 -26.40
CA SER A 136 6.81 15.28 -25.83
C SER A 136 6.90 15.53 -24.32
N GLU A 137 5.97 16.27 -23.72
CA GLU A 137 5.91 16.43 -22.26
C GLU A 137 5.69 15.09 -21.55
N LEU A 138 4.96 14.15 -22.17
CA LEU A 138 4.76 12.80 -21.63
C LEU A 138 5.98 11.90 -21.80
N ASP A 139 6.77 12.09 -22.86
CA ASP A 139 8.02 11.36 -23.06
C ASP A 139 9.10 11.84 -22.08
N ASN A 140 9.13 13.13 -21.80
CA ASN A 140 10.03 13.73 -20.81
C ASN A 140 9.59 13.49 -19.36
N LEU A 141 8.33 13.10 -19.14
CA LEU A 141 7.83 12.77 -17.81
C LEU A 141 8.25 11.35 -17.44
N ASN A 142 9.14 11.23 -16.46
CA ASN A 142 9.54 9.91 -15.96
C ASN A 142 8.38 9.28 -15.16
N SER A 143 8.07 8.01 -15.43
CA SER A 143 7.08 7.23 -14.70
C SER A 143 7.31 7.17 -13.18
N SER A 144 8.56 7.28 -12.72
CA SER A 144 8.90 7.34 -11.29
C SER A 144 8.49 8.66 -10.61
N ASP A 145 8.38 9.73 -11.38
CA ASP A 145 7.97 11.06 -10.90
C ASP A 145 6.44 11.20 -10.86
N ILE A 146 5.68 10.23 -11.37
CA ILE A 146 4.22 10.25 -11.37
C ILE A 146 3.70 9.66 -10.05
N LYS A 147 2.92 10.47 -9.33
CA LYS A 147 2.25 10.04 -8.10
C LYS A 147 1.01 9.22 -8.45
N GLU A 148 0.11 9.81 -9.21
CA GLU A 148 -1.18 9.23 -9.58
C GLU A 148 -1.70 9.81 -10.90
N VAL A 149 -2.56 9.05 -11.57
CA VAL A 149 -3.28 9.45 -12.79
C VAL A 149 -4.76 9.31 -12.54
N GLU A 150 -5.52 10.38 -12.78
CA GLU A 150 -6.98 10.41 -12.69
C GLU A 150 -7.59 10.48 -14.09
N ILE A 151 -8.53 9.59 -14.40
CA ILE A 151 -9.29 9.57 -15.64
C ILE A 151 -10.70 10.05 -15.34
N ILE A 152 -11.01 11.27 -15.75
CA ILE A 152 -12.30 11.92 -15.54
C ILE A 152 -13.11 11.76 -16.83
N THR A 153 -14.13 10.90 -16.76
CA THR A 153 -14.98 10.57 -17.93
C THR A 153 -16.12 11.58 -18.14
N ASN A 154 -16.43 12.38 -17.13
CA ASN A 154 -17.46 13.41 -17.16
C ASN A 154 -16.92 14.69 -16.50
N PRO A 155 -16.19 15.53 -17.24
CA PRO A 155 -15.68 16.78 -16.68
C PRO A 155 -16.85 17.71 -16.36
N GLY A 156 -16.96 18.14 -15.10
CA GLY A 156 -17.96 19.13 -14.68
C GLY A 156 -17.62 20.55 -15.16
N ALA A 157 -18.38 21.54 -14.71
CA ALA A 157 -18.28 22.96 -15.13
C ALA A 157 -16.92 23.65 -14.89
N ARG A 158 -15.94 22.96 -14.29
CA ARG A 158 -14.56 23.45 -14.15
C ARG A 158 -13.74 23.36 -15.44
N TYR A 159 -14.24 22.64 -16.45
CA TYR A 159 -13.60 22.44 -17.73
C TYR A 159 -14.43 23.06 -18.86
N ASP A 160 -13.77 23.38 -19.96
CA ASP A 160 -14.44 23.88 -21.16
C ASP A 160 -15.44 22.85 -21.70
N ALA A 161 -16.59 23.32 -22.19
CA ALA A 161 -17.67 22.45 -22.67
C ALA A 161 -17.27 21.60 -23.89
N SER A 162 -16.18 21.94 -24.59
CA SER A 162 -15.61 21.14 -25.67
C SER A 162 -14.88 19.88 -25.18
N VAL A 163 -14.49 19.83 -23.90
CA VAL A 163 -13.69 18.74 -23.34
C VAL A 163 -14.58 17.55 -22.99
N LYS A 164 -14.41 16.45 -23.72
CA LYS A 164 -15.21 15.22 -23.52
C LYS A 164 -14.72 14.34 -22.38
N ALA A 165 -13.41 14.33 -22.13
CA ALA A 165 -12.77 13.58 -21.06
C ALA A 165 -11.46 14.26 -20.67
N VAL A 166 -11.03 14.05 -19.42
CA VAL A 166 -9.79 14.63 -18.89
C VAL A 166 -8.91 13.54 -18.29
N ILE A 167 -7.63 13.54 -18.65
CA ILE A 167 -6.59 12.74 -17.99
C ILE A 167 -5.75 13.70 -17.17
N ARG A 168 -5.78 13.56 -15.84
CA ARG A 168 -4.99 14.39 -14.93
C ARG A 168 -3.83 13.58 -14.36
N ILE A 169 -2.63 14.10 -14.51
CA ILE A 169 -1.41 13.51 -14.00
C ILE A 169 -0.89 14.41 -12.87
N THR A 170 -0.73 13.83 -11.69
CA THR A 170 -0.12 14.50 -10.54
C THR A 170 1.26 13.92 -10.32
N THR A 171 2.28 14.78 -10.29
CA THR A 171 3.66 14.37 -10.03
C THR A 171 4.00 14.41 -8.55
N VAL A 172 5.03 13.66 -8.15
CA VAL A 172 5.62 13.77 -6.82
C VAL A 172 6.24 15.16 -6.66
N ARG A 173 5.91 15.86 -5.57
CA ARG A 173 6.49 17.17 -5.28
C ARG A 173 7.95 17.01 -4.88
N LYS A 174 8.87 17.44 -5.74
CA LYS A 174 10.30 17.54 -5.41
C LYS A 174 10.50 18.81 -4.57
N VAL A 175 11.04 18.67 -3.36
CA VAL A 175 11.28 19.77 -2.41
C VAL A 175 12.74 20.20 -2.50
N GLY A 176 12.99 21.51 -2.60
CA GLY A 176 14.34 22.10 -2.61
C GLY A 176 14.82 22.57 -3.98
N ASP A 177 15.91 23.34 -3.93
CA ASP A 177 16.63 23.84 -5.09
C ASP A 177 17.63 22.79 -5.55
N GLY A 178 17.82 22.66 -6.86
CA GLY A 178 18.80 21.72 -7.36
C GLY A 178 18.70 21.43 -8.85
N PHE A 179 19.75 20.77 -9.31
CA PHE A 179 19.87 20.22 -10.64
C PHE A 179 19.34 18.78 -10.65
N SER A 180 18.54 18.43 -11.65
CA SER A 180 18.03 17.09 -11.89
C SER A 180 18.54 16.58 -13.23
N PHE A 181 19.10 15.38 -13.24
CA PHE A 181 19.63 14.70 -14.42
C PHE A 181 19.01 13.32 -14.51
N ASP A 182 18.50 12.95 -15.69
CA ASP A 182 17.90 11.65 -15.96
C ASP A 182 18.47 11.15 -17.29
N VAL A 183 19.10 9.97 -17.26
CA VAL A 183 19.66 9.30 -18.44
C VAL A 183 18.96 7.98 -18.58
N ARG A 184 18.47 7.70 -19.78
CA ARG A 184 17.75 6.49 -20.11
C ARG A 184 18.31 5.91 -21.39
N SER A 185 18.73 4.65 -21.32
CA SER A 185 19.07 3.86 -22.48
C SER A 185 18.10 2.68 -22.53
N SER A 186 17.51 2.43 -23.69
CA SER A 186 16.59 1.33 -23.90
C SER A 186 16.96 0.57 -25.17
N TYR A 187 17.03 -0.75 -25.00
CA TYR A 187 17.36 -1.70 -26.04
C TYR A 187 16.14 -2.57 -26.31
N TRP A 188 15.60 -2.52 -27.52
CA TRP A 188 14.47 -3.33 -27.93
C TRP A 188 14.85 -4.20 -29.12
N GLN A 189 14.54 -5.50 -29.04
CA GLN A 189 14.84 -6.46 -30.08
C GLN A 189 13.54 -7.11 -30.56
N SER A 190 13.14 -6.77 -31.79
CA SER A 190 12.03 -7.39 -32.50
C SER A 190 12.59 -8.13 -33.73
N GLN A 191 12.35 -7.65 -34.95
CA GLN A 191 13.10 -8.08 -36.15
C GLN A 191 14.32 -7.19 -36.45
N ASN A 192 14.31 -5.94 -35.97
CA ASN A 192 15.45 -5.01 -35.98
C ASN A 192 15.85 -4.66 -34.54
N THR A 193 17.10 -4.21 -34.39
CA THR A 193 17.63 -3.70 -33.13
C THR A 193 17.38 -2.20 -33.05
N ASP A 194 16.55 -1.79 -32.10
CA ASP A 194 16.31 -0.37 -31.81
C ASP A 194 17.01 0.00 -30.49
N LEU A 195 17.95 0.94 -30.58
CA LEU A 195 18.58 1.59 -29.43
C LEU A 195 18.00 3.00 -29.29
N ARG A 196 17.48 3.33 -28.11
CA ARG A 196 17.02 4.69 -27.78
C ARG A 196 17.72 5.18 -26.54
N ASP A 197 18.49 6.25 -26.70
CA ASP A 197 19.15 6.98 -25.63
C ASP A 197 18.48 8.34 -25.45
N GLN A 198 18.18 8.69 -24.20
CA GLN A 198 17.55 9.95 -23.82
C GLN A 198 18.27 10.53 -22.62
N ILE A 199 18.53 11.85 -22.67
CA ILE A 199 19.12 12.62 -21.59
C ILE A 199 18.20 13.80 -21.28
N ASN A 200 17.75 13.89 -20.04
CA ASN A 200 16.89 14.94 -19.54
C ASN A 200 17.61 15.74 -18.45
N MET A 201 17.66 17.06 -18.61
CA MET A 201 18.28 18.00 -17.66
C MET A 201 17.24 19.01 -17.20
N ASN A 202 17.14 19.24 -15.90
CA ASN A 202 16.21 20.21 -15.32
C ASN A 202 16.83 20.94 -14.14
N TYR A 203 16.62 22.25 -14.05
CA TYR A 203 17.09 23.08 -12.94
C TYR A 203 15.91 23.74 -12.23
N ARG A 204 15.91 23.68 -10.91
CA ARG A 204 14.90 24.31 -10.06
C ARG A 204 15.56 25.25 -9.07
N SER A 205 15.11 26.50 -9.06
CA SER A 205 15.46 27.50 -8.05
C SER A 205 14.17 28.08 -7.47
N THR A 206 14.09 28.11 -6.14
CA THR A 206 13.00 28.70 -5.38
C THR A 206 13.44 30.10 -5.03
N SER A 207 13.22 31.06 -5.93
CA SER A 207 13.40 32.46 -5.56
C SER A 207 12.38 32.81 -4.48
N SER A 208 12.87 33.23 -3.31
CA SER A 208 12.06 33.78 -2.24
C SER A 208 11.28 34.98 -2.79
N THR A 209 9.95 34.92 -2.67
CA THR A 209 9.07 36.05 -2.95
C THR A 209 9.51 37.24 -2.10
N VAL A 210 10.08 38.26 -2.72
CA VAL A 210 10.33 39.55 -2.09
C VAL A 210 8.97 40.18 -1.79
N MET A 211 8.59 40.20 -0.51
CA MET A 211 7.51 41.06 -0.04
C MET A 211 8.01 42.50 -0.10
N THR A 212 7.58 43.23 -1.11
CA THR A 212 7.66 44.70 -1.11
C THR A 212 6.79 45.21 0.04
N ALA A 213 7.43 45.69 1.12
CA ALA A 213 6.79 46.62 2.03
C ALA A 213 7.06 48.02 1.50
N GLU A 214 6.05 48.62 0.86
CA GLU A 214 5.96 50.07 0.74
C GLU A 214 6.01 50.66 2.15
N LYS A 215 7.02 51.48 2.43
CA LYS A 215 6.98 52.43 3.54
C LYS A 215 6.96 53.82 2.94
N LEU A 216 5.77 54.42 3.03
CA LEU A 216 5.55 55.85 2.86
C LEU A 216 6.47 56.62 3.82
N ASN A 217 7.27 57.54 3.26
CA ASN A 217 7.45 58.90 3.76
C ASN A 217 8.16 59.73 2.69
#